data_AF-A0A2B7XYF9-F1
#
_entry.id   AF-A0A2B7XYF9-F1
#
_cell.length_a   1.000
_cell.length_b   1.000
_cell.length_c   1.000
_cell.angle_alpha   90.00
_cell.angle_beta   90.00
_cell.angle_gamma   90.00
#
_symmetry.space_group_name_H-M   'P 1'
#
loop_
_entity.id
_entity.type
_entity.pdbx_description
1 polymer ?
#
loop_
_entity_poly.entity_id
_entity_poly.type
_entity_poly.pdbx_seq_one_letter_code
_entity_poly.pdbx_strand_id
1 'polypeptide(L)'
;MDVEVTDLPGLTWDIESTPSLSRQTIASLLEQQDFHLEHFVGHSATTASTLSEHDHMVNLSQTFFQQHHHFLPCIHQSSFLSRLNHDTDWADSSPLVWSIMAVAALNTSSTVVQSKSVAWQEKALQLYEQSVYSNGEPLRDLQAAIWIIYLHYRSGHIIKAAMHLSQAYSLACIHGLNRIDDDRKPSYLNVPVKGVIEEEECRSTMWALFILDRQINYLHGLHFVVNDRLFYVNFPAESLALPNSMEAGTRGTEQFRRKLTTFTAPSNPHGVPITQLVQKAVVLLGRIVEYHNIVPLDADLKERADEVLYLQSTVARFWLSLPQSTSNIVDSPPEDLPYAIWINILLHLCSVLLNYPTSVCGKTEGLPSNFGKDADANAGFLRGFKSVQSIIQVVKSTASVSQHLTSNPLLASAYFLCSRFLITRWRQTQEPSHRLDVDLMITLFDRMSDMGTVLAQRYKEIVMRELDNHGPTGSLNHLPIGG
;
A
#
# COMPACT_ATOMS: atom_id res chain seq x y z
N MET A 1 -9.90 -19.75 50.99
CA MET A 1 -10.15 -20.55 49.77
C MET A 1 -9.25 -19.97 48.71
N ASP A 2 -8.00 -20.40 48.78
CA ASP A 2 -6.95 -20.02 47.86
C ASP A 2 -7.03 -20.96 46.65
N VAL A 3 -7.11 -20.38 45.46
CA VAL A 3 -7.09 -21.14 44.20
C VAL A 3 -5.66 -21.08 43.69
N GLU A 4 -4.98 -22.23 43.76
CA GLU A 4 -3.67 -22.46 43.16
C GLU A 4 -3.74 -22.22 41.65
N VAL A 5 -2.92 -21.28 41.17
CA VAL A 5 -2.55 -21.17 39.75
C VAL A 5 -1.50 -22.24 39.50
N THR A 6 -1.89 -23.32 38.82
CA THR A 6 -0.96 -24.35 38.37
C THR A 6 -0.05 -23.79 37.28
N ASP A 7 1.23 -23.64 37.61
CA ASP A 7 2.32 -23.39 36.67
C ASP A 7 2.41 -24.52 35.63
N LEU A 8 2.29 -24.17 34.34
CA LEU A 8 2.64 -25.05 33.23
C LEU A 8 4.16 -24.99 33.00
N PRO A 9 4.90 -26.11 33.02
CA PRO A 9 6.34 -26.09 32.90
C PRO A 9 6.80 -26.00 31.43
N GLY A 10 7.76 -25.11 31.16
CA GLY A 10 8.85 -25.40 30.22
C GLY A 10 8.66 -25.07 28.73
N LEU A 11 8.19 -23.87 28.37
CA LEU A 11 8.45 -23.30 27.04
C LEU A 11 9.42 -22.13 27.16
N THR A 12 10.71 -22.41 26.95
CA THR A 12 11.73 -21.38 26.68
C THR A 12 11.45 -20.80 25.29
N TRP A 13 11.17 -19.50 25.25
CA TRP A 13 10.87 -18.75 24.05
C TRP A 13 12.14 -18.50 23.23
N ASP A 14 12.19 -19.03 22.02
CA ASP A 14 13.24 -18.69 21.06
C ASP A 14 12.80 -17.44 20.26
N ILE A 15 13.41 -16.29 20.58
CA ILE A 15 13.12 -14.96 19.99
C ILE A 15 13.43 -14.92 18.48
N GLU A 16 14.04 -15.96 17.91
CA GLU A 16 14.37 -16.03 16.48
C GLU A 16 13.21 -16.48 15.58
N SER A 17 12.12 -17.06 16.11
CA SER A 17 10.93 -17.46 15.33
C SER A 17 9.88 -16.35 15.16
N THR A 18 10.31 -15.09 15.12
CA THR A 18 9.42 -13.92 15.07
C THR A 18 8.81 -13.73 13.66
N PRO A 19 7.53 -13.30 13.54
CA PRO A 19 6.93 -12.79 12.30
C PRO A 19 7.59 -11.51 11.74
N SER A 20 8.78 -11.11 12.22
CA SER A 20 9.58 -10.04 11.62
C SER A 20 10.13 -10.53 10.28
N LEU A 21 10.17 -9.66 9.26
CA LEU A 21 10.85 -10.00 8.02
C LEU A 21 12.31 -10.31 8.36
N SER A 22 12.70 -11.58 8.28
CA SER A 22 14.08 -11.95 8.54
C SER A 22 14.97 -11.23 7.52
N ARG A 23 16.21 -10.89 7.89
CA ARG A 23 17.18 -10.32 6.92
C ARG A 23 17.32 -11.22 5.69
N GLN A 24 17.15 -12.53 5.83
CA GLN A 24 17.17 -13.50 4.74
C GLN A 24 15.92 -13.42 3.86
N THR A 25 14.74 -13.15 4.41
CA THR A 25 13.51 -12.93 3.62
C THR A 25 13.61 -11.62 2.84
N ILE A 26 14.12 -10.56 3.47
CA ILE A 26 14.41 -9.29 2.80
C ILE A 26 15.47 -9.53 1.71
N ALA A 27 16.59 -10.16 2.05
CA ALA A 27 17.64 -10.50 1.08
C ALA A 27 17.09 -11.35 -0.07
N SER A 28 16.23 -12.34 0.17
CA SER A 28 15.62 -13.14 -0.92
C SER A 28 14.68 -12.33 -1.81
N LEU A 29 13.91 -11.39 -1.24
CA LEU A 29 13.07 -10.44 -2.00
C LEU A 29 13.92 -9.41 -2.77
N LEU A 30 15.15 -9.17 -2.34
CA LEU A 30 16.11 -8.26 -2.97
C LEU A 30 17.02 -8.95 -4.00
N GLU A 31 17.47 -10.18 -3.73
CA GLU A 31 18.34 -11.01 -4.57
C GLU A 31 17.61 -11.52 -5.81
N GLN A 32 16.30 -11.77 -5.72
CA GLN A 32 15.45 -12.09 -6.88
C GLN A 32 15.09 -10.85 -7.74
N GLN A 33 15.76 -9.72 -7.54
CA GLN A 33 15.65 -8.55 -8.41
C GLN A 33 16.79 -8.58 -9.43
N ASP A 34 16.75 -9.54 -10.35
CA ASP A 34 17.71 -9.60 -11.45
C ASP A 34 17.62 -8.32 -12.30
N PHE A 35 18.76 -7.64 -12.43
CA PHE A 35 18.97 -6.56 -13.39
C PHE A 35 19.26 -7.18 -14.77
N HIS A 36 18.25 -7.79 -15.39
CA HIS A 36 18.33 -8.22 -16.79
C HIS A 36 17.68 -7.16 -17.69
N LEU A 37 18.52 -6.39 -18.40
CA LEU A 37 18.17 -5.70 -19.63
C LEU A 37 18.20 -6.74 -20.76
N GLU A 38 17.07 -7.39 -21.04
CA GLU A 38 16.96 -8.24 -22.22
C GLU A 38 16.50 -7.40 -23.42
N HIS A 39 17.42 -7.18 -24.36
CA HIS A 39 17.11 -6.71 -25.70
C HIS A 39 16.30 -7.78 -26.44
N PHE A 40 14.99 -7.60 -26.57
CA PHE A 40 14.18 -8.46 -27.44
C PHE A 40 13.97 -7.85 -28.82
N VAL A 41 14.58 -8.50 -29.81
CA VAL A 41 14.36 -8.25 -31.24
C VAL A 41 13.06 -8.93 -31.66
N GLY A 42 12.07 -8.13 -32.05
CA GLY A 42 10.75 -8.60 -32.48
C GLY A 42 10.78 -9.42 -33.77
N HIS A 43 10.01 -10.50 -33.79
CA HIS A 43 9.53 -11.14 -35.01
C HIS A 43 7.99 -11.05 -35.04
N SER A 44 7.48 -10.52 -36.15
CA SER A 44 6.08 -10.49 -36.60
C SER A 44 5.58 -11.91 -36.96
N ALA A 45 4.31 -12.26 -37.04
CA ALA A 45 3.00 -11.62 -36.85
C ALA A 45 1.95 -12.76 -36.78
N THR A 46 0.77 -12.50 -36.21
CA THR A 46 -0.48 -13.16 -36.65
C THR A 46 -1.70 -12.30 -36.33
N THR A 47 -2.64 -12.33 -37.27
CA THR A 47 -3.80 -11.45 -37.50
C THR A 47 -4.83 -11.41 -36.38
N ALA A 48 -5.15 -10.22 -35.88
CA ALA A 48 -6.35 -9.91 -35.09
C ALA A 48 -6.86 -8.51 -35.46
N SER A 49 -8.20 -8.35 -35.49
CA SER A 49 -8.95 -7.19 -36.02
C SER A 49 -8.28 -5.83 -35.82
N THR A 50 -8.02 -5.11 -36.92
CA THR A 50 -7.28 -3.86 -36.97
C THR A 50 -8.12 -2.67 -36.49
N LEU A 51 -8.33 -2.58 -35.18
CA LEU A 51 -8.50 -1.27 -34.52
C LEU A 51 -7.21 -0.48 -34.73
N SER A 52 -7.32 0.83 -34.96
CA SER A 52 -6.12 1.66 -35.04
C SER A 52 -5.36 1.61 -33.70
N GLU A 53 -4.07 1.92 -33.69
CA GLU A 53 -3.30 1.98 -32.44
C GLU A 53 -3.93 2.98 -31.46
N HIS A 54 -4.47 4.07 -31.98
CA HIS A 54 -5.22 5.06 -31.22
C HIS A 54 -6.51 4.50 -30.59
N ASP A 55 -7.31 3.75 -31.35
CA ASP A 55 -8.54 3.14 -30.81
C ASP A 55 -8.22 2.15 -29.68
N HIS A 56 -7.08 1.44 -29.79
CA HIS A 56 -6.59 0.58 -28.71
C HIS A 56 -6.22 1.39 -27.46
N MET A 57 -5.57 2.56 -27.61
CA MET A 57 -5.26 3.45 -26.49
C MET A 57 -6.54 3.90 -25.77
N VAL A 58 -7.56 4.30 -26.51
CA VAL A 58 -8.83 4.77 -25.95
C VAL A 58 -9.54 3.65 -25.18
N ASN A 59 -9.65 2.46 -25.76
CA ASN A 59 -10.31 1.32 -25.12
C ASN A 59 -9.57 0.87 -23.84
N LEU A 60 -8.25 0.75 -23.91
CA LEU A 60 -7.45 0.39 -22.73
C LEU A 60 -7.52 1.47 -21.64
N SER A 61 -7.56 2.75 -22.03
CA SER A 61 -7.75 3.84 -21.07
C SER A 61 -9.10 3.75 -20.35
N GLN A 62 -10.18 3.42 -21.07
CA GLN A 62 -11.49 3.18 -20.44
C GLN A 62 -11.44 2.01 -19.45
N THR A 63 -10.80 0.91 -19.85
CA THR A 63 -10.60 -0.26 -18.98
C THR A 63 -9.82 0.11 -17.71
N PHE A 64 -8.78 0.92 -17.84
CA PHE A 64 -8.01 1.42 -16.71
C PHE A 64 -8.86 2.22 -15.70
N PHE A 65 -9.68 3.17 -16.17
CA PHE A 65 -10.54 3.95 -15.29
C PHE A 65 -11.56 3.08 -14.55
N GLN A 66 -12.06 2.04 -15.19
CA GLN A 66 -13.01 1.10 -14.59
C GLN A 66 -12.34 0.19 -13.54
N GLN A 67 -11.13 -0.30 -13.81
CA GLN A 67 -10.54 -1.40 -13.03
C GLN A 67 -9.45 -0.98 -12.06
N HIS A 68 -8.74 0.12 -12.30
CA HIS A 68 -7.51 0.44 -11.58
C HIS A 68 -7.52 1.83 -10.94
N HIS A 69 -8.09 2.82 -11.62
CA HIS A 69 -8.01 4.23 -11.18
C HIS A 69 -8.52 4.45 -9.76
N HIS A 70 -9.55 3.73 -9.33
CA HIS A 70 -10.11 3.84 -7.97
C HIS A 70 -9.10 3.56 -6.84
N PHE A 71 -8.02 2.79 -7.09
CA PHE A 71 -6.98 2.56 -6.08
C PHE A 71 -6.14 3.82 -5.79
N LEU A 72 -5.86 4.62 -6.83
CA LEU A 72 -5.00 5.79 -6.80
C LEU A 72 -5.60 6.87 -7.72
N PRO A 73 -6.74 7.49 -7.35
CA PRO A 73 -7.52 8.33 -8.25
C PRO A 73 -6.86 9.71 -8.43
N CYS A 74 -5.80 9.78 -9.23
CA CYS A 74 -5.00 11.00 -9.42
C CYS A 74 -5.27 11.74 -10.72
N ILE A 75 -6.12 11.19 -11.60
CA ILE A 75 -6.38 11.70 -12.97
C ILE A 75 -7.86 12.02 -13.15
N HIS A 76 -8.19 13.19 -13.72
CA HIS A 76 -9.57 13.50 -14.09
C HIS A 76 -9.96 12.79 -15.40
N GLN A 77 -10.87 11.82 -15.30
CA GLN A 77 -11.19 10.90 -16.42
C GLN A 77 -11.68 11.64 -17.67
N SER A 78 -12.63 12.57 -17.52
CA SER A 78 -13.22 13.29 -18.65
C SER A 78 -12.20 14.16 -19.37
N SER A 79 -11.32 14.86 -18.63
CA SER A 79 -10.26 15.67 -19.22
C SER A 79 -9.24 14.81 -19.95
N PHE A 80 -8.84 13.69 -19.36
CA PHE A 80 -7.88 12.77 -19.96
C PHE A 80 -8.42 12.17 -21.26
N LEU A 81 -9.63 11.59 -21.23
CA LEU A 81 -10.23 10.97 -22.41
C LEU A 81 -10.53 12.02 -23.50
N SER A 82 -10.94 13.23 -23.12
CA SER A 82 -11.13 14.32 -24.09
C SER A 82 -9.81 14.64 -24.79
N ARG A 83 -8.71 14.86 -24.06
CA ARG A 83 -7.40 15.14 -24.66
C ARG A 83 -6.92 13.98 -25.53
N LEU A 84 -7.06 12.75 -25.04
CA LEU A 84 -6.68 11.54 -25.78
C LEU A 84 -7.37 11.50 -27.15
N ASN A 85 -8.68 11.74 -27.22
CA ASN A 85 -9.41 11.68 -28.49
C ASN A 85 -9.08 12.81 -29.49
N HIS A 86 -8.52 13.94 -29.04
CA HIS A 86 -8.30 15.10 -29.89
C HIS A 86 -6.84 15.35 -30.27
N ASP A 87 -5.89 14.80 -29.50
CA ASP A 87 -4.46 15.08 -29.63
C ASP A 87 -3.65 13.78 -29.72
N THR A 88 -3.51 13.26 -30.94
CA THR A 88 -2.78 12.02 -31.23
C THR A 88 -1.29 12.17 -30.96
N ASP A 89 -0.72 13.33 -31.27
CA ASP A 89 0.70 13.61 -31.07
C ASP A 89 1.04 13.59 -29.58
N TRP A 90 0.20 14.21 -28.75
CA TRP A 90 0.32 14.09 -27.29
C TRP A 90 0.20 12.65 -26.83
N ALA A 91 -0.76 11.88 -27.35
CA ALA A 91 -0.97 10.50 -26.94
C ALA A 91 0.28 9.64 -27.17
N ASP A 92 0.93 9.80 -28.33
CA ASP A 92 2.11 9.04 -28.71
C ASP A 92 3.35 9.40 -27.88
N SER A 93 3.49 10.67 -27.48
CA SER A 93 4.62 11.15 -26.68
C SER A 93 4.37 11.18 -25.17
N SER A 94 3.17 10.82 -24.69
CA SER A 94 2.77 10.99 -23.29
C SER A 94 3.16 9.79 -22.43
N PRO A 95 4.07 9.93 -21.44
CA PRO A 95 4.39 8.84 -20.52
C PRO A 95 3.15 8.36 -19.74
N LEU A 96 2.19 9.25 -19.49
CA LEU A 96 0.95 8.93 -18.80
C LEU A 96 0.08 7.96 -19.60
N VAL A 97 -0.07 8.18 -20.91
CA VAL A 97 -0.87 7.28 -21.76
C VAL A 97 -0.27 5.88 -21.79
N TRP A 98 1.05 5.77 -22.00
CA TRP A 98 1.73 4.47 -22.05
C TRP A 98 1.70 3.72 -20.71
N SER A 99 1.84 4.42 -19.58
CA SER A 99 1.71 3.80 -18.26
C SER A 99 0.29 3.30 -17.98
N ILE A 100 -0.74 4.05 -18.38
CA ILE A 100 -2.16 3.63 -18.31
C ILE A 100 -2.39 2.37 -19.15
N MET A 101 -1.89 2.33 -20.37
CA MET A 101 -1.99 1.14 -21.24
C MET A 101 -1.32 -0.07 -20.60
N ALA A 102 -0.11 0.11 -20.06
CA ALA A 102 0.63 -0.97 -19.41
C ALA A 102 -0.14 -1.55 -18.22
N VAL A 103 -0.77 -0.70 -17.40
CA VAL A 103 -1.62 -1.13 -16.27
C VAL A 103 -2.87 -1.86 -16.75
N ALA A 104 -3.62 -1.27 -17.69
CA ALA A 104 -4.85 -1.87 -18.22
C ALA A 104 -4.63 -3.26 -18.85
N ALA A 105 -3.47 -3.44 -19.50
CA ALA A 105 -3.10 -4.69 -20.14
C ALA A 105 -3.01 -5.87 -19.19
N LEU A 106 -2.69 -5.64 -17.90
CA LEU A 106 -2.48 -6.72 -16.92
C LEU A 106 -3.73 -7.57 -16.67
N ASN A 107 -4.90 -6.96 -16.77
CA ASN A 107 -6.19 -7.58 -16.44
C ASN A 107 -7.07 -7.84 -17.68
N THR A 108 -6.48 -7.72 -18.88
CA THR A 108 -7.21 -7.96 -20.13
C THR A 108 -7.26 -9.46 -20.45
N SER A 109 -8.40 -9.95 -20.96
CA SER A 109 -8.58 -11.37 -21.34
C SER A 109 -7.74 -11.80 -22.56
N SER A 110 -7.23 -10.83 -23.33
CA SER A 110 -6.36 -11.07 -24.48
C SER A 110 -4.91 -11.23 -24.05
N THR A 111 -4.39 -12.45 -24.20
CA THR A 111 -2.97 -12.78 -23.92
C THR A 111 -2.00 -11.95 -24.75
N VAL A 112 -2.38 -11.57 -25.97
CA VAL A 112 -1.57 -10.72 -26.87
C VAL A 112 -1.45 -9.29 -26.33
N VAL A 113 -2.52 -8.76 -25.73
CA VAL A 113 -2.48 -7.44 -25.10
C VAL A 113 -1.69 -7.51 -23.80
N GLN A 114 -1.91 -8.54 -22.99
CA GLN A 114 -1.21 -8.75 -21.74
C GLN A 114 0.32 -8.85 -21.96
N SER A 115 0.77 -9.56 -23.00
CA SER A 115 2.20 -9.68 -23.33
C SER A 115 2.86 -8.35 -23.72
N LYS A 116 2.07 -7.33 -24.12
CA LYS A 116 2.59 -5.99 -24.45
C LYS A 116 2.77 -5.09 -23.23
N SER A 117 2.22 -5.45 -22.07
CA SER A 117 2.28 -4.64 -20.84
C SER A 117 3.72 -4.21 -20.50
N VAL A 118 4.67 -5.13 -20.57
CA VAL A 118 6.09 -4.88 -20.28
C VAL A 118 6.69 -3.85 -21.25
N ALA A 119 6.49 -4.04 -22.56
CA ALA A 119 7.00 -3.11 -23.58
C ALA A 119 6.38 -1.70 -23.44
N TRP A 120 5.09 -1.62 -23.08
CA TRP A 120 4.43 -0.33 -22.82
C TRP A 120 4.92 0.33 -21.53
N GLN A 121 5.22 -0.45 -20.50
CA GLN A 121 5.85 0.05 -19.28
C GLN A 121 7.25 0.64 -19.58
N GLU A 122 8.07 -0.07 -20.35
CA GLU A 122 9.40 0.40 -20.74
C GLU A 122 9.32 1.70 -21.56
N LYS A 123 8.38 1.77 -22.51
CA LYS A 123 8.13 3.00 -23.28
C LYS A 123 7.68 4.15 -22.38
N ALA A 124 6.78 3.90 -21.43
CA ALA A 124 6.34 4.90 -20.46
C ALA A 124 7.51 5.43 -19.61
N LEU A 125 8.38 4.53 -19.15
CA LEU A 125 9.56 4.88 -18.37
C LEU A 125 10.54 5.73 -19.18
N GLN A 126 10.85 5.32 -20.42
CA GLN A 126 11.74 6.07 -21.30
C GLN A 126 11.22 7.49 -21.56
N LEU A 127 9.93 7.63 -21.86
CA LEU A 127 9.30 8.94 -22.08
C LEU A 127 9.27 9.78 -20.79
N TYR A 128 9.01 9.16 -19.65
CA TYR A 128 9.03 9.85 -18.35
C TYR A 128 10.43 10.40 -18.05
N GLU A 129 11.48 9.58 -18.19
CA GLU A 129 12.86 10.01 -17.98
C GLU A 129 13.23 11.17 -18.90
N GLN A 130 12.87 11.09 -20.19
CA GLN A 130 13.09 12.18 -21.15
C GLN A 130 12.35 13.47 -20.74
N SER A 131 11.08 13.34 -20.34
CA SER A 131 10.21 14.45 -19.94
C SER A 131 10.76 15.22 -18.73
N VAL A 132 11.31 14.50 -17.75
CA VAL A 132 11.94 15.08 -16.55
C VAL A 132 13.13 15.98 -16.92
N TYR A 133 13.91 15.64 -17.95
CA TYR A 133 15.03 16.47 -18.40
C TYR A 133 14.61 17.63 -19.31
N SER A 134 13.53 17.49 -20.07
CA SER A 134 13.08 18.49 -21.05
C SER A 134 12.11 19.53 -20.50
N ASN A 135 11.88 19.58 -19.19
CA ASN A 135 10.82 20.39 -18.55
C ASN A 135 9.43 20.08 -19.14
N GLY A 136 9.03 18.80 -19.11
CA GLY A 136 7.69 18.36 -19.53
C GLY A 136 6.54 18.89 -18.68
N GLU A 137 5.36 18.26 -18.77
CA GLU A 137 4.19 18.64 -17.96
C GLU A 137 4.27 17.97 -16.57
N PRO A 138 4.68 18.68 -15.49
CA PRO A 138 5.10 18.00 -14.25
C PRO A 138 3.99 17.17 -13.61
N LEU A 139 2.74 17.64 -13.67
CA LEU A 139 1.60 16.88 -13.17
C LEU A 139 1.41 15.56 -13.94
N ARG A 140 1.52 15.57 -15.27
CA ARG A 140 1.33 14.36 -16.09
C ARG A 140 2.50 13.39 -15.93
N ASP A 141 3.71 13.91 -15.80
CA ASP A 141 4.90 13.11 -15.48
C ASP A 141 4.76 12.41 -14.13
N LEU A 142 4.25 13.11 -13.10
CA LEU A 142 4.03 12.53 -11.78
C LEU A 142 2.88 11.53 -11.76
N GLN A 143 1.78 11.80 -12.48
CA GLN A 143 0.70 10.84 -12.68
C GLN A 143 1.23 9.58 -13.38
N ALA A 144 2.09 9.72 -14.38
CA ALA A 144 2.73 8.57 -15.03
C ALA A 144 3.63 7.81 -14.06
N ALA A 145 4.45 8.52 -13.28
CA ALA A 145 5.33 7.94 -12.28
C ALA A 145 4.57 7.13 -11.24
N ILE A 146 3.42 7.59 -10.76
CA ILE A 146 2.54 6.82 -9.84
C ILE A 146 2.22 5.44 -10.41
N TRP A 147 1.81 5.38 -11.68
CA TRP A 147 1.42 4.11 -12.31
C TRP A 147 2.63 3.25 -12.67
N ILE A 148 3.79 3.83 -13.00
CA ILE A 148 5.06 3.11 -13.15
C ILE A 148 5.49 2.48 -11.80
N ILE A 149 5.43 3.23 -10.70
CA ILE A 149 5.73 2.74 -9.35
C ILE A 149 4.79 1.61 -8.98
N TYR A 150 3.49 1.77 -9.25
CA TYR A 150 2.48 0.74 -9.04
C TYR A 150 2.79 -0.54 -9.83
N LEU A 151 3.18 -0.43 -11.11
CA LEU A 151 3.58 -1.58 -11.93
C LEU A 151 4.81 -2.30 -11.35
N HIS A 152 5.84 -1.55 -10.93
CA HIS A 152 7.00 -2.14 -10.26
C HIS A 152 6.62 -2.86 -8.96
N TYR A 153 5.77 -2.24 -8.13
CA TYR A 153 5.28 -2.84 -6.91
C TYR A 153 4.51 -4.14 -7.19
N ARG A 154 3.56 -4.12 -8.13
CA ARG A 154 2.80 -5.31 -8.54
C ARG A 154 3.67 -6.43 -9.09
N SER A 155 4.74 -6.07 -9.80
CA SER A 155 5.72 -7.01 -10.35
C SER A 155 6.66 -7.60 -9.29
N GLY A 156 6.60 -7.11 -8.05
CA GLY A 156 7.51 -7.50 -6.97
C GLY A 156 8.88 -6.84 -7.01
N HIS A 157 9.08 -5.82 -7.86
CA HIS A 157 10.30 -5.03 -7.96
C HIS A 157 10.30 -3.89 -6.92
N ILE A 158 10.30 -4.26 -5.64
CA ILE A 158 10.11 -3.32 -4.51
C ILE A 158 11.17 -2.20 -4.48
N ILE A 159 12.44 -2.50 -4.77
CA ILE A 159 13.48 -1.46 -4.79
C ILE A 159 13.30 -0.51 -5.97
N LYS A 160 13.01 -1.04 -7.17
CA LYS A 160 12.70 -0.18 -8.33
C LYS A 160 11.51 0.73 -8.02
N ALA A 161 10.47 0.21 -7.37
CA ALA A 161 9.32 1.01 -6.94
C ALA A 161 9.74 2.11 -5.95
N ALA A 162 10.54 1.78 -4.93
CA ALA A 162 11.02 2.76 -3.94
C ALA A 162 11.95 3.83 -4.55
N MET A 163 12.81 3.46 -5.50
CA MET A 163 13.69 4.39 -6.21
C MET A 163 12.90 5.39 -7.06
N HIS A 164 11.96 4.90 -7.88
CA HIS A 164 11.12 5.77 -8.71
C HIS A 164 10.20 6.64 -7.85
N LEU A 165 9.72 6.13 -6.72
CA LEU A 165 8.97 6.90 -5.73
C LEU A 165 9.82 8.06 -5.18
N SER A 166 11.07 7.81 -4.82
CA SER A 166 12.00 8.86 -4.39
C SER A 166 12.21 9.92 -5.46
N GLN A 167 12.46 9.51 -6.71
CA GLN A 167 12.63 10.42 -7.83
C GLN A 167 11.37 11.27 -8.08
N ALA A 168 10.19 10.64 -8.13
CA ALA A 168 8.92 11.31 -8.36
C ALA A 168 8.59 12.29 -7.23
N TYR A 169 8.81 11.90 -5.96
CA TYR A 169 8.59 12.81 -4.84
C TYR A 169 9.55 13.99 -4.85
N SER A 170 10.83 13.79 -5.19
CA SER A 170 11.79 14.87 -5.37
C SER A 170 11.36 15.84 -6.47
N LEU A 171 10.90 15.32 -7.62
CA LEU A 171 10.36 16.14 -8.70
C LEU A 171 9.14 16.96 -8.24
N ALA A 172 8.20 16.33 -7.53
CA ALA A 172 7.04 17.00 -6.97
C ALA A 172 7.43 18.13 -5.99
N CYS A 173 8.47 17.92 -5.17
CA CYS A 173 9.00 18.93 -4.27
C CYS A 173 9.65 20.10 -5.01
N ILE A 174 10.42 19.83 -6.07
CA ILE A 174 11.03 20.86 -6.92
C ILE A 174 9.95 21.78 -7.52
N HIS A 175 8.82 21.19 -7.94
CA HIS A 175 7.68 21.94 -8.46
C HIS A 175 6.74 22.50 -7.38
N GLY A 176 7.06 22.33 -6.09
CA GLY A 176 6.27 22.87 -4.97
C GLY A 176 4.94 22.17 -4.70
N LEU A 177 4.67 21.02 -5.33
CA LEU A 177 3.39 20.31 -5.19
C LEU A 177 3.17 19.75 -3.78
N ASN A 178 4.24 19.40 -3.07
CA ASN A 178 4.17 19.00 -1.66
C ASN A 178 3.72 20.12 -0.71
N ARG A 179 3.65 21.36 -1.21
CA ARG A 179 3.21 22.56 -0.49
C ARG A 179 2.12 23.31 -1.24
N ILE A 180 1.32 22.61 -2.05
CA ILE A 180 0.29 23.26 -2.86
C ILE A 180 -0.69 24.07 -2.01
N ASP A 181 -1.05 23.57 -0.83
CA ASP A 181 -1.98 24.17 0.13
C ASP A 181 -1.29 24.94 1.27
N ASP A 182 0.00 25.27 1.13
CA ASP A 182 0.72 26.04 2.14
C ASP A 182 0.63 27.55 1.86
N ASP A 183 -0.16 28.26 2.69
CA ASP A 183 -0.28 29.72 2.66
C ASP A 183 1.06 30.45 2.87
N ARG A 184 2.07 29.76 3.39
CA ARG A 184 3.40 30.30 3.71
C ARG A 184 4.47 29.86 2.71
N LYS A 185 4.08 29.29 1.56
CA LYS A 185 5.06 28.88 0.55
C LYS A 185 5.80 30.09 -0.03
N PRO A 186 7.13 29.99 -0.23
CA PRO A 186 7.88 31.01 -0.93
C PRO A 186 7.30 31.31 -2.31
N SER A 187 7.33 32.58 -2.73
CA SER A 187 6.78 33.03 -4.02
C SER A 187 7.42 32.37 -5.24
N TYR A 188 8.64 31.82 -5.11
CA TYR A 188 9.30 31.08 -6.19
C TYR A 188 8.77 29.64 -6.38
N LEU A 189 7.96 29.11 -5.44
CA LEU A 189 7.30 27.80 -5.53
C LEU A 189 5.84 27.92 -6.00
N ASN A 190 5.55 28.91 -6.85
CA ASN A 190 4.23 29.04 -7.44
C ASN A 190 3.97 27.87 -8.40
N VAL A 191 3.10 26.96 -7.98
CA VAL A 191 2.64 25.84 -8.79
C VAL A 191 1.80 26.39 -9.94
N PRO A 192 2.15 26.14 -11.21
CA PRO A 192 1.37 26.62 -12.35
C PRO A 192 0.12 25.74 -12.55
N VAL A 193 -0.88 25.93 -11.69
CA VAL A 193 -2.17 25.23 -11.79
C VAL A 193 -3.12 26.06 -12.66
N LYS A 194 -3.69 25.48 -13.72
CA LYS A 194 -4.53 26.18 -14.69
C LYS A 194 -6.01 26.27 -14.28
N GLY A 195 -6.43 25.57 -13.22
CA GLY A 195 -7.78 25.63 -12.68
C GLY A 195 -8.06 24.64 -11.56
N VAL A 196 -9.27 24.67 -11.01
CA VAL A 196 -9.67 23.88 -9.82
C VAL A 196 -9.53 22.37 -10.04
N ILE A 197 -9.83 21.87 -11.24
CA ILE A 197 -9.66 20.44 -11.59
C ILE A 197 -8.18 20.05 -11.48
N GLU A 198 -7.29 20.85 -12.06
CA GLU A 198 -5.85 20.55 -12.05
C GLU A 198 -5.26 20.68 -10.64
N GLU A 199 -5.80 21.59 -9.82
CA GLU A 199 -5.45 21.71 -8.39
C GLU A 199 -5.79 20.42 -7.64
N GLU A 200 -6.97 19.86 -7.94
CA GLU A 200 -7.44 18.64 -7.32
C GLU A 200 -6.71 17.39 -7.82
N GLU A 201 -6.36 17.36 -9.10
CA GLU A 201 -5.42 16.36 -9.65
C GLU A 201 -4.06 16.45 -8.96
N CYS A 202 -3.53 17.65 -8.67
CA CYS A 202 -2.29 17.81 -7.92
C CYS A 202 -2.40 17.23 -6.51
N ARG A 203 -3.46 17.57 -5.75
CA ARG A 203 -3.67 17.00 -4.40
C ARG A 203 -3.75 15.48 -4.45
N SER A 204 -4.57 14.95 -5.36
CA SER A 204 -4.77 13.52 -5.52
C SER A 204 -3.49 12.78 -5.93
N THR A 205 -2.68 13.38 -6.79
CA THR A 205 -1.34 12.88 -7.18
C THR A 205 -0.40 12.81 -5.98
N MET A 206 -0.33 13.87 -5.17
CA MET A 206 0.50 13.88 -3.96
C MET A 206 0.06 12.83 -2.94
N TRP A 207 -1.25 12.63 -2.76
CA TRP A 207 -1.78 11.59 -1.89
C TRP A 207 -1.55 10.17 -2.44
N ALA A 208 -1.60 9.97 -3.76
CA ALA A 208 -1.25 8.70 -4.36
C ALA A 208 0.22 8.33 -4.11
N LEU A 209 1.15 9.29 -4.23
CA LEU A 209 2.56 9.09 -3.83
C LEU A 209 2.68 8.75 -2.33
N PHE A 210 1.95 9.46 -1.47
CA PHE A 210 1.94 9.19 -0.03
C PHE A 210 1.46 7.76 0.28
N ILE A 211 0.37 7.32 -0.36
CA ILE A 211 -0.20 5.98 -0.19
C ILE A 211 0.80 4.94 -0.66
N LEU A 212 1.36 5.08 -1.87
CA LEU A 212 2.35 4.15 -2.40
C LEU A 212 3.57 4.04 -1.47
N ASP A 213 4.10 5.16 -0.98
CA ASP A 213 5.22 5.16 -0.04
C ASP A 213 4.95 4.33 1.22
N ARG A 214 3.78 4.52 1.84
CA ARG A 214 3.41 3.74 3.01
C ARG A 214 3.22 2.27 2.66
N GLN A 215 2.54 1.94 1.57
CA GLN A 215 2.28 0.55 1.17
C GLN A 215 3.55 -0.22 0.78
N ILE A 216 4.50 0.45 0.11
CA ILE A 216 5.77 -0.15 -0.29
C ILE A 216 6.64 -0.38 0.94
N ASN A 217 6.76 0.59 1.84
CA ASN A 217 7.82 0.60 2.83
C ASN A 217 7.43 0.08 4.22
N TYR A 218 6.14 -0.03 4.56
CA TYR A 218 5.74 -0.31 5.95
C TYR A 218 6.23 -1.66 6.49
N LEU A 219 6.27 -2.69 5.64
CA LEU A 219 6.61 -4.04 6.06
C LEU A 219 8.13 -4.23 6.18
N HIS A 220 8.91 -3.60 5.30
CA HIS A 220 10.35 -3.83 5.14
C HIS A 220 11.23 -3.06 6.13
N GLY A 221 10.63 -2.21 6.98
CA GLY A 221 11.38 -1.39 7.92
C GLY A 221 12.19 -0.27 7.26
N LEU A 222 11.92 0.01 5.98
CA LEU A 222 12.55 1.11 5.25
C LEU A 222 11.98 2.45 5.74
N HIS A 223 12.79 3.50 5.64
CA HIS A 223 12.31 4.84 5.91
C HIS A 223 11.32 5.26 4.82
N PHE A 224 10.32 6.02 5.20
CA PHE A 224 9.40 6.63 4.25
C PHE A 224 10.09 7.75 3.47
N VAL A 225 9.86 7.77 2.16
CA VAL A 225 10.35 8.82 1.25
C VAL A 225 9.61 10.13 1.54
N VAL A 226 8.29 10.05 1.67
CA VAL A 226 7.42 11.20 1.88
C VAL A 226 7.44 11.57 3.36
N ASN A 227 8.17 12.64 3.67
CA ASN A 227 8.21 13.19 5.02
C ASN A 227 6.94 14.00 5.30
N ASP A 228 6.08 13.46 6.13
CA ASP A 228 4.80 14.07 6.49
C ASP A 228 4.94 15.32 7.42
N ARG A 229 6.16 15.70 7.82
CA ARG A 229 6.45 17.02 8.42
C ARG A 229 6.48 18.12 7.36
N LEU A 230 6.76 17.76 6.12
CA LEU A 230 6.94 18.67 4.98
C LEU A 230 5.81 18.52 3.95
N PHE A 231 4.74 17.83 4.31
CA PHE A 231 3.60 17.55 3.46
C PHE A 231 2.44 18.48 3.83
N TYR A 232 2.27 19.54 3.03
CA TYR A 232 1.24 20.56 3.17
C TYR A 232 0.28 20.46 1.99
N VAL A 233 -0.40 19.31 1.93
CA VAL A 233 -1.41 19.00 0.91
C VAL A 233 -2.66 18.54 1.65
N ASN A 234 -3.76 19.24 1.42
CA ASN A 234 -5.06 18.94 2.00
C ASN A 234 -5.62 17.63 1.44
N PHE A 235 -6.57 17.03 2.14
CA PHE A 235 -7.22 15.82 1.64
C PHE A 235 -7.94 16.13 0.34
N PRO A 236 -7.82 15.29 -0.69
CA PRO A 236 -8.52 15.50 -1.95
C PRO A 236 -10.03 15.51 -1.72
N ALA A 237 -10.74 16.30 -2.53
CA ALA A 237 -12.18 16.29 -2.61
C ALA A 237 -12.69 14.96 -3.20
N GLU A 238 -13.99 14.88 -3.49
CA GLU A 238 -14.65 13.69 -4.04
C GLU A 238 -13.98 13.20 -5.35
N SER A 239 -14.16 11.90 -5.65
CA SER A 239 -13.41 11.20 -6.70
C SER A 239 -13.43 11.90 -8.06
N LEU A 240 -12.24 12.09 -8.64
CA LEU A 240 -12.00 12.62 -9.99
C LEU A 240 -12.50 11.71 -11.13
N ALA A 241 -13.02 10.51 -10.79
CA ALA A 241 -13.62 9.59 -11.75
C ALA A 241 -15.07 9.94 -12.11
N LEU A 242 -15.75 10.77 -11.32
CA LEU A 242 -17.17 11.11 -11.54
C LEU A 242 -17.31 12.27 -12.55
N PRO A 243 -18.05 12.10 -13.67
CA PRO A 243 -18.15 13.11 -14.73
C PRO A 243 -18.65 14.49 -14.31
N ASN A 244 -19.39 14.58 -13.20
CA ASN A 244 -20.02 15.81 -12.70
C ASN A 244 -19.46 16.28 -11.34
N SER A 245 -18.34 15.72 -10.85
CA SER A 245 -17.93 15.90 -9.45
C SER A 245 -17.57 17.35 -9.07
N MET A 246 -17.28 18.20 -10.05
CA MET A 246 -16.72 19.54 -9.83
C MET A 246 -17.68 20.71 -10.16
N GLU A 247 -18.94 20.45 -10.56
CA GLU A 247 -19.95 21.52 -10.61
C GLU A 247 -20.32 22.04 -9.22
N ALA A 248 -19.97 21.29 -8.15
CA ALA A 248 -20.07 21.72 -6.77
C ALA A 248 -18.74 22.33 -6.28
N GLY A 249 -18.36 23.50 -6.79
CA GLY A 249 -17.22 24.31 -6.31
C GLY A 249 -17.33 24.83 -4.86
N THR A 250 -18.04 24.11 -3.99
CA THR A 250 -18.39 24.48 -2.61
C THR A 250 -18.20 23.35 -1.60
N ARG A 251 -17.81 22.13 -2.00
CA ARG A 251 -17.44 21.08 -1.04
C ARG A 251 -16.02 21.36 -0.51
N GLY A 252 -15.95 21.91 0.71
CA GLY A 252 -14.70 22.35 1.32
C GLY A 252 -13.65 21.24 1.43
N THR A 253 -12.43 21.55 0.99
CA THR A 253 -11.24 20.71 1.14
C THR A 253 -10.90 20.56 2.63
N GLU A 254 -10.83 19.33 3.13
CA GLU A 254 -10.44 19.10 4.53
C GLU A 254 -8.94 19.34 4.70
N GLN A 255 -8.58 20.26 5.61
CA GLN A 255 -7.19 20.56 5.88
C GLN A 255 -6.47 19.35 6.46
N PHE A 256 -5.38 18.91 5.81
CA PHE A 256 -4.53 17.89 6.41
C PHE A 256 -3.78 18.46 7.61
N ARG A 257 -3.94 17.83 8.76
CA ARG A 257 -3.21 18.18 9.98
C ARG A 257 -2.45 16.97 10.50
N ARG A 258 -1.16 17.18 10.74
CA ARG A 258 -0.27 16.18 11.36
C ARG A 258 -0.79 15.63 12.69
N LYS A 259 -1.49 16.48 13.47
CA LYS A 259 -2.00 16.11 14.80
C LYS A 259 -3.15 15.11 14.68
N LEU A 260 -2.88 13.88 15.10
CA LEU A 260 -3.84 12.77 14.97
C LEU A 260 -5.15 12.98 15.77
N THR A 261 -5.15 13.85 16.78
CA THR A 261 -6.39 14.24 17.50
C THR A 261 -7.44 14.88 16.61
N THR A 262 -7.05 15.36 15.42
CA THR A 262 -7.97 15.95 14.44
C THR A 262 -8.68 14.91 13.57
N PHE A 263 -8.28 13.63 13.64
CA PHE A 263 -8.85 12.58 12.80
C PHE A 263 -10.23 12.09 13.27
N THR A 264 -10.72 12.57 14.41
CA THR A 264 -11.92 12.05 15.10
C THR A 264 -13.10 13.04 15.13
N ALA A 265 -13.08 14.10 14.33
CA ALA A 265 -14.18 15.07 14.28
C ALA A 265 -14.85 15.09 12.90
N PRO A 266 -16.17 14.79 12.79
CA PRO A 266 -16.91 15.08 11.57
C PRO A 266 -17.13 16.60 11.49
N SER A 267 -16.30 17.31 10.73
CA SER A 267 -16.49 18.75 10.49
C SER A 267 -17.43 19.05 9.33
N ASN A 268 -17.90 18.03 8.60
CA ASN A 268 -18.67 18.21 7.38
C ASN A 268 -20.12 17.71 7.54
N PRO A 269 -21.14 18.57 7.33
CA PRO A 269 -22.56 18.17 7.36
C PRO A 269 -22.93 17.13 6.29
N HIS A 270 -22.09 16.93 5.28
CA HIS A 270 -22.30 15.96 4.19
C HIS A 270 -21.58 14.62 4.40
N GLY A 271 -20.95 14.41 5.57
CA GLY A 271 -20.11 13.24 5.82
C GLY A 271 -18.69 13.39 5.26
N VAL A 272 -17.80 12.49 5.66
CA VAL A 272 -16.40 12.44 5.19
C VAL A 272 -16.32 11.40 4.07
N PRO A 273 -15.80 11.73 2.87
CA PRO A 273 -15.60 10.77 1.80
C PRO A 273 -14.76 9.57 2.28
N ILE A 274 -15.17 8.35 1.92
CA ILE A 274 -14.50 7.13 2.39
C ILE A 274 -13.03 7.05 1.96
N THR A 275 -12.68 7.65 0.81
CA THR A 275 -11.30 7.79 0.33
C THR A 275 -10.42 8.60 1.30
N GLN A 276 -10.97 9.65 1.93
CA GLN A 276 -10.26 10.42 2.95
C GLN A 276 -10.08 9.62 4.24
N LEU A 277 -11.02 8.74 4.57
CA LEU A 277 -10.87 7.83 5.72
C LEU A 277 -9.73 6.82 5.47
N VAL A 278 -9.60 6.30 4.25
CA VAL A 278 -8.46 5.44 3.84
C VAL A 278 -7.15 6.23 3.97
N GLN A 279 -7.10 7.47 3.48
CA GLN A 279 -5.90 8.33 3.61
C GLN A 279 -5.52 8.57 5.07
N LYS A 280 -6.48 8.85 5.96
CA LYS A 280 -6.26 8.99 7.41
C LYS A 280 -5.72 7.69 8.02
N ALA A 281 -6.25 6.53 7.64
CA ALA A 281 -5.75 5.22 8.07
C ALA A 281 -4.30 4.98 7.61
N VAL A 282 -3.96 5.38 6.38
CA VAL A 282 -2.59 5.30 5.84
C VAL A 282 -1.62 6.20 6.62
N VAL A 283 -2.04 7.40 7.03
CA VAL A 283 -1.23 8.27 7.91
C VAL A 283 -0.98 7.61 9.27
N LEU A 284 -2.01 6.98 9.87
CA LEU A 284 -1.86 6.23 11.11
C LEU A 284 -0.88 5.07 10.97
N LEU A 285 -0.98 4.29 9.88
CA LEU A 285 -0.04 3.23 9.57
C LEU A 285 1.40 3.75 9.53
N GLY A 286 1.63 4.86 8.82
CA GLY A 286 2.94 5.50 8.76
C GLY A 286 3.48 5.90 10.14
N ARG A 287 2.65 6.48 11.00
CA ARG A 287 3.06 6.88 12.36
C ARG A 287 3.50 5.71 13.22
N ILE A 288 2.74 4.63 13.16
CA ILE A 288 3.03 3.40 13.91
C ILE A 288 4.36 2.81 13.46
N VAL A 289 4.58 2.75 12.14
CA VAL A 289 5.82 2.22 11.56
C VAL A 289 7.01 3.11 11.88
N GLU A 290 6.88 4.44 11.76
CA GLU A 290 7.94 5.39 12.15
C GLU A 290 8.33 5.20 13.63
N TYR A 291 7.35 5.10 14.52
CA TYR A 291 7.58 4.86 15.95
C TYR A 291 8.40 3.58 16.21
N HIS A 292 8.12 2.51 15.45
CA HIS A 292 8.83 1.23 15.61
C HIS A 292 10.22 1.20 14.97
N ASN A 293 10.45 1.99 13.92
CA ASN A 293 11.70 1.96 13.16
C ASN A 293 12.68 3.07 13.57
N ILE A 294 12.19 4.19 14.10
CA ILE A 294 13.00 5.33 14.50
C ILE A 294 13.05 5.39 16.02
N VAL A 295 14.17 4.96 16.59
CA VAL A 295 14.47 5.10 18.03
C VAL A 295 15.60 6.11 18.19
N PRO A 296 15.34 7.34 18.67
CA PRO A 296 16.38 8.30 18.97
C PRO A 296 17.39 7.73 19.99
N LEU A 297 18.66 8.09 19.85
CA LEU A 297 19.73 7.63 20.77
C LEU A 297 19.52 8.09 22.21
N ASP A 298 18.80 9.19 22.40
CA ASP A 298 18.44 9.84 23.65
C ASP A 298 16.96 9.66 24.05
N ALA A 299 16.28 8.67 23.44
CA ALA A 299 14.85 8.48 23.64
C ALA A 299 14.47 8.25 25.11
N ASP A 300 13.61 9.11 25.66
CA ASP A 300 12.98 8.89 26.96
C ASP A 300 11.98 7.74 26.85
N LEU A 301 12.19 6.69 27.66
CA LEU A 301 11.35 5.51 27.70
C LEU A 301 9.92 5.82 28.14
N LYS A 302 9.74 6.83 28.99
CA LYS A 302 8.41 7.27 29.42
C LYS A 302 7.68 7.95 28.28
N GLU A 303 8.34 8.88 27.59
CA GLU A 303 7.77 9.57 26.43
C GLU A 303 7.38 8.56 25.33
N ARG A 304 8.23 7.56 25.10
CA ARG A 304 7.94 6.47 24.17
C ARG A 304 6.76 5.60 24.60
N ALA A 305 6.58 5.34 25.89
CA ALA A 305 5.44 4.59 26.40
C ALA A 305 4.13 5.40 26.26
N ASP A 306 4.18 6.69 26.57
CA ASP A 306 3.06 7.62 26.40
C ASP A 306 2.67 7.74 24.92
N GLU A 307 3.64 7.74 23.99
CA GLU A 307 3.40 7.76 22.55
C GLU A 307 2.66 6.50 22.06
N VAL A 308 3.02 5.31 22.55
CA VAL A 308 2.29 4.06 22.19
C VAL A 308 0.85 4.11 22.66
N LEU A 309 0.61 4.53 23.90
CA LEU A 309 -0.73 4.66 24.45
C LEU A 309 -1.54 5.70 23.68
N TYR A 310 -0.90 6.78 23.25
CA TYR A 310 -1.51 7.80 22.41
C TYR A 310 -1.90 7.24 21.02
N LEU A 311 -1.02 6.47 20.37
CA LEU A 311 -1.31 5.82 19.09
C LEU A 311 -2.44 4.79 19.22
N GLN A 312 -2.42 3.94 20.24
CA GLN A 312 -3.48 2.97 20.53
C GLN A 312 -4.83 3.67 20.74
N SER A 313 -4.84 4.72 21.57
CA SER A 313 -6.05 5.52 21.82
C SER A 313 -6.56 6.18 20.54
N THR A 314 -5.65 6.63 19.67
CA THR A 314 -6.00 7.25 18.39
C THR A 314 -6.64 6.24 17.44
N VAL A 315 -6.07 5.04 17.28
CA VAL A 315 -6.67 3.97 16.47
C VAL A 315 -8.06 3.61 16.98
N ALA A 316 -8.22 3.45 18.31
CA ALA A 316 -9.51 3.15 18.92
C ALA A 316 -10.56 4.26 18.68
N ARG A 317 -10.18 5.54 18.87
CA ARG A 317 -11.10 6.65 18.59
C ARG A 317 -11.44 6.76 17.10
N PHE A 318 -10.49 6.46 16.22
CA PHE A 318 -10.74 6.50 14.79
C PHE A 318 -11.74 5.42 14.37
N TRP A 319 -11.60 4.18 14.89
CA TRP A 319 -12.62 3.13 14.75
C TRP A 319 -14.02 3.59 15.17
N LEU A 320 -14.13 4.23 16.33
CA LEU A 320 -15.41 4.72 16.85
C LEU A 320 -15.99 5.90 16.03
N SER A 321 -15.15 6.59 15.25
CA SER A 321 -15.57 7.70 14.40
C SER A 321 -16.02 7.28 13.00
N LEU A 322 -15.82 6.00 12.62
CA LEU A 322 -16.19 5.52 11.29
C LEU A 322 -17.72 5.47 11.12
N PRO A 323 -18.25 5.84 9.96
CA PRO A 323 -19.66 5.61 9.62
C PRO A 323 -20.00 4.13 9.71
N GLN A 324 -21.25 3.81 10.10
CA GLN A 324 -21.72 2.43 10.20
C GLN A 324 -21.59 1.67 8.86
N SER A 325 -21.83 2.36 7.74
CA SER A 325 -21.66 1.80 6.39
C SER A 325 -20.21 1.42 6.06
N THR A 326 -19.22 1.97 6.77
CA THR A 326 -17.81 1.58 6.63
C THR A 326 -17.45 0.41 7.55
N SER A 327 -18.06 0.35 8.73
CA SER A 327 -17.80 -0.70 9.72
C SER A 327 -18.52 -2.01 9.40
N ASN A 328 -19.70 -1.95 8.77
CA ASN A 328 -20.42 -3.14 8.29
C ASN A 328 -20.38 -3.21 6.76
N ILE A 329 -19.49 -4.07 6.26
CA ILE A 329 -19.25 -4.31 4.83
C ILE A 329 -20.53 -4.71 4.08
N VAL A 330 -21.48 -5.36 4.75
CA VAL A 330 -22.76 -5.79 4.15
C VAL A 330 -23.67 -4.60 3.85
N ASP A 331 -23.56 -3.52 4.63
CA ASP A 331 -24.41 -2.34 4.51
C ASP A 331 -23.78 -1.24 3.63
N SER A 332 -22.56 -1.47 3.12
CA SER A 332 -21.85 -0.50 2.28
C SER A 332 -22.46 -0.42 0.87
N PRO A 333 -22.59 0.78 0.28
CA PRO A 333 -22.87 0.92 -1.15
C PRO A 333 -21.83 0.17 -2.00
N PRO A 334 -22.21 -0.40 -3.16
CA PRO A 334 -21.27 -1.13 -4.02
C PRO A 334 -20.03 -0.33 -4.43
N GLU A 335 -20.18 0.98 -4.65
CA GLU A 335 -19.08 1.90 -4.99
C GLU A 335 -18.08 2.12 -3.85
N ASP A 336 -18.55 2.08 -2.60
CA ASP A 336 -17.74 2.32 -1.39
C ASP A 336 -17.10 1.04 -0.85
N LEU A 337 -17.65 -0.12 -1.25
CA LEU A 337 -17.27 -1.43 -0.74
C LEU A 337 -15.76 -1.73 -0.83
N PRO A 338 -15.05 -1.46 -1.95
CA PRO A 338 -13.59 -1.64 -2.00
C PRO A 338 -12.85 -0.84 -0.92
N TYR A 339 -13.26 0.41 -0.69
CA TYR A 339 -12.64 1.29 0.29
C TYR A 339 -12.99 0.89 1.73
N ALA A 340 -14.22 0.42 1.97
CA ALA A 340 -14.63 -0.13 3.27
C ALA A 340 -13.78 -1.35 3.64
N ILE A 341 -13.56 -2.27 2.71
CA ILE A 341 -12.66 -3.42 2.93
C ILE A 341 -11.24 -2.94 3.22
N TRP A 342 -10.74 -2.00 2.42
CA TRP A 342 -9.38 -1.48 2.56
C TRP A 342 -9.14 -0.84 3.93
N ILE A 343 -10.03 0.05 4.38
CA ILE A 343 -9.88 0.71 5.69
C ILE A 343 -9.98 -0.27 6.86
N ASN A 344 -10.91 -1.24 6.81
CA ASN A 344 -11.01 -2.25 7.87
C ASN A 344 -9.70 -3.05 8.00
N ILE A 345 -9.14 -3.49 6.86
CA ILE A 345 -7.86 -4.22 6.85
C ILE A 345 -6.72 -3.33 7.35
N LEU A 346 -6.64 -2.06 6.93
CA LEU A 346 -5.61 -1.12 7.37
C LEU A 346 -5.65 -0.85 8.88
N LEU A 347 -6.83 -0.70 9.47
CA LEU A 347 -6.96 -0.42 10.90
C LEU A 347 -6.70 -1.63 11.77
N HIS A 348 -7.06 -2.82 11.32
CA HIS A 348 -6.61 -4.05 11.97
C HIS A 348 -5.10 -4.23 11.80
N LEU A 349 -4.52 -3.92 10.64
CA LEU A 349 -3.07 -3.93 10.43
C LEU A 349 -2.33 -2.96 11.36
N CYS A 350 -2.85 -1.74 11.55
CA CYS A 350 -2.34 -0.80 12.53
C CYS A 350 -2.33 -1.41 13.94
N SER A 351 -3.41 -2.13 14.29
CA SER A 351 -3.53 -2.81 15.58
C SER A 351 -2.56 -3.99 15.71
N VAL A 352 -2.30 -4.74 14.62
CA VAL A 352 -1.26 -5.78 14.58
C VAL A 352 0.10 -5.16 14.88
N LEU A 353 0.49 -4.13 14.13
CA LEU A 353 1.82 -3.52 14.25
C LEU A 353 2.04 -2.87 15.61
N LEU A 354 1.03 -2.19 16.17
CA LEU A 354 1.12 -1.61 17.52
C LEU A 354 1.29 -2.64 18.64
N ASN A 355 0.69 -3.82 18.49
CA ASN A 355 0.79 -4.88 19.51
C ASN A 355 2.00 -5.81 19.29
N TYR A 356 2.55 -5.81 18.07
CA TYR A 356 3.65 -6.66 17.69
C TYR A 356 4.56 -5.95 16.67
N PRO A 357 5.58 -5.22 17.15
CA PRO A 357 6.54 -4.55 16.28
C PRO A 357 7.26 -5.57 15.39
N THR A 358 7.28 -5.34 14.09
CA THR A 358 8.02 -6.18 13.13
C THR A 358 9.48 -5.75 12.96
N SER A 359 9.94 -4.72 13.69
CA SER A 359 11.25 -4.09 13.44
C SER A 359 12.43 -4.87 14.05
N VAL A 360 13.52 -4.90 13.28
CA VAL A 360 14.81 -5.53 13.58
C VAL A 360 15.54 -4.86 14.77
N CYS A 361 15.10 -3.66 15.18
CA CYS A 361 15.62 -2.95 16.37
C CYS A 361 15.13 -3.52 17.71
N GLY A 362 14.34 -4.60 17.70
CA GLY A 362 14.01 -5.40 18.89
C GLY A 362 15.21 -6.18 19.48
N LYS A 363 16.42 -6.06 18.93
CA LYS A 363 17.64 -6.51 19.62
C LYS A 363 17.98 -5.54 20.75
N THR A 364 17.20 -5.60 21.83
CA THR A 364 17.43 -4.86 23.07
C THR A 364 18.57 -5.50 23.88
N GLU A 365 19.79 -5.50 23.35
CA GLU A 365 20.96 -5.54 24.23
C GLU A 365 21.12 -4.13 24.81
N GLY A 366 20.45 -3.85 25.93
CA GLY A 366 20.68 -2.62 26.72
C GLY A 366 19.47 -1.70 26.98
N LEU A 367 18.27 -2.00 26.47
CA LEU A 367 17.06 -1.31 26.92
C LEU A 367 16.54 -1.97 28.21
N PRO A 368 16.12 -1.21 29.25
CA PRO A 368 15.66 -1.80 30.51
C PRO A 368 14.52 -2.79 30.26
N SER A 369 14.67 -3.96 30.87
CA SER A 369 13.84 -5.17 30.90
C SER A 369 12.36 -4.99 31.34
N ASN A 370 11.78 -3.80 31.17
CA ASN A 370 10.39 -3.49 31.53
C ASN A 370 9.43 -3.55 30.32
N PHE A 371 9.94 -3.80 29.11
CA PHE A 371 9.14 -4.00 27.87
C PHE A 371 9.10 -5.45 27.36
N GLY A 372 9.37 -6.41 28.25
CA GLY A 372 9.26 -7.82 27.92
C GLY A 372 9.91 -8.70 28.99
N LYS A 373 9.19 -8.92 30.10
CA LYS A 373 9.20 -10.28 30.64
C LYS A 373 8.52 -11.16 29.59
N ASP A 374 8.95 -12.40 29.41
CA ASP A 374 8.43 -13.33 28.37
C ASP A 374 6.89 -13.40 28.30
N ALA A 375 6.19 -13.10 29.41
CA ALA A 375 4.73 -12.97 29.48
C ALA A 375 4.14 -11.82 28.63
N ASP A 376 4.79 -10.65 28.57
CA ASP A 376 4.26 -9.46 27.86
C ASP A 376 4.46 -9.56 26.35
N ALA A 377 5.54 -10.20 25.89
CA ALA A 377 5.78 -10.47 24.48
C ALA A 377 4.73 -11.44 23.90
N ASN A 378 4.41 -12.50 24.64
CA ASN A 378 3.33 -13.43 24.30
C ASN A 378 1.97 -12.73 24.31
N ALA A 379 1.70 -11.87 25.29
CA ALA A 379 0.47 -11.09 25.34
C ALA A 379 0.34 -10.11 24.16
N GLY A 380 1.43 -9.47 23.74
CA GLY A 380 1.50 -8.62 22.55
C GLY A 380 1.21 -9.40 21.26
N PHE A 381 1.87 -10.54 21.08
CA PHE A 381 1.60 -11.44 19.96
C PHE A 381 0.13 -11.86 19.91
N LEU A 382 -0.46 -12.31 21.02
CA LEU A 382 -1.86 -12.72 21.08
C LEU A 382 -2.83 -11.57 20.80
N ARG A 383 -2.54 -10.34 21.25
CA ARG A 383 -3.34 -9.15 20.89
C ARG A 383 -3.25 -8.84 19.40
N GLY A 384 -2.05 -8.88 18.82
CA GLY A 384 -1.87 -8.73 17.37
C GLY A 384 -2.58 -9.84 16.59
N PHE A 385 -2.50 -11.08 17.06
CA PHE A 385 -3.16 -12.23 16.45
C PHE A 385 -4.69 -12.09 16.41
N LYS A 386 -5.32 -11.53 17.46
CA LYS A 386 -6.76 -11.20 17.44
C LYS A 386 -7.10 -10.24 16.29
N SER A 387 -6.27 -9.25 16.03
CA SER A 387 -6.45 -8.35 14.87
C SER A 387 -6.27 -9.08 13.53
N VAL A 388 -5.34 -10.04 13.45
CA VAL A 388 -5.21 -10.92 12.27
C VAL A 388 -6.49 -11.73 12.05
N GLN A 389 -7.07 -12.30 13.10
CA GLN A 389 -8.35 -13.02 12.99
C GLN A 389 -9.48 -12.11 12.49
N SER A 390 -9.50 -10.83 12.88
CA SER A 390 -10.45 -9.86 12.35
C SER A 390 -10.23 -9.58 10.85
N ILE A 391 -8.98 -9.50 10.38
CA ILE A 391 -8.67 -9.40 8.93
C ILE A 391 -9.19 -10.62 8.18
N ILE A 392 -8.96 -11.83 8.72
CA ILE A 392 -9.47 -13.07 8.12
C ILE A 392 -10.99 -13.07 8.06
N GLN A 393 -11.67 -12.58 9.11
CA GLN A 393 -13.12 -12.47 9.13
C GLN A 393 -13.62 -11.49 8.06
N VAL A 394 -12.95 -10.35 7.88
CA VAL A 394 -13.26 -9.40 6.80
C VAL A 394 -13.13 -10.07 5.43
N VAL A 395 -12.05 -10.83 5.20
CA VAL A 395 -11.84 -11.56 3.93
C VAL A 395 -12.94 -12.61 3.71
N LYS A 396 -13.29 -13.41 4.74
CA LYS A 396 -14.35 -14.42 4.66
C LYS A 396 -15.72 -13.82 4.36
N SER A 397 -16.08 -12.75 5.07
CA SER A 397 -17.35 -12.03 4.84
C SER A 397 -17.41 -11.45 3.43
N THR A 398 -16.31 -10.87 2.95
CA THR A 398 -16.25 -10.26 1.61
C THR A 398 -16.30 -11.30 0.50
N ALA A 399 -15.65 -12.45 0.67
CA ALA A 399 -15.65 -13.53 -0.31
C ALA A 399 -17.06 -14.06 -0.62
N SER A 400 -18.00 -13.92 0.32
CA SER A 400 -19.42 -14.25 0.10
C SER A 400 -20.18 -13.23 -0.77
N VAL A 401 -19.71 -11.98 -0.82
CA VAL A 401 -20.32 -10.87 -1.56
C VAL A 401 -19.72 -10.73 -2.95
N SER A 402 -18.38 -10.65 -3.04
CA SER A 402 -17.67 -10.58 -4.31
C SER A 402 -16.22 -11.02 -4.15
N GLN A 403 -15.81 -11.92 -5.05
CA GLN A 403 -14.48 -12.52 -5.04
C GLN A 403 -13.36 -11.56 -5.45
N HIS A 404 -13.66 -10.51 -6.22
CA HIS A 404 -12.66 -9.60 -6.79
C HIS A 404 -12.24 -8.49 -5.82
N LEU A 405 -13.10 -8.14 -4.85
CA LEU A 405 -12.89 -6.98 -3.97
C LEU A 405 -11.75 -7.17 -2.96
N THR A 406 -11.45 -8.41 -2.58
CA THR A 406 -10.31 -8.73 -1.71
C THR A 406 -8.98 -8.76 -2.47
N SER A 407 -8.99 -8.60 -3.80
CA SER A 407 -7.80 -8.76 -4.64
C SER A 407 -7.09 -7.43 -4.94
N ASN A 408 -7.27 -6.42 -4.08
CA ASN A 408 -6.53 -5.16 -4.18
C ASN A 408 -5.02 -5.43 -4.04
N PRO A 409 -4.19 -5.14 -5.07
CA PRO A 409 -2.75 -5.42 -5.02
C PRO A 409 -2.03 -4.74 -3.85
N LEU A 410 -2.52 -3.59 -3.38
CA LEU A 410 -1.93 -2.84 -2.25
C LEU A 410 -2.18 -3.52 -0.89
N LEU A 411 -3.01 -4.56 -0.83
CA LEU A 411 -3.23 -5.36 0.39
C LEU A 411 -2.35 -6.62 0.46
N ALA A 412 -1.59 -6.93 -0.59
CA ALA A 412 -0.79 -8.16 -0.68
C ALA A 412 0.16 -8.32 0.53
N SER A 413 0.85 -7.24 0.89
CA SER A 413 1.78 -7.22 2.02
C SER A 413 1.08 -7.43 3.38
N ALA A 414 -0.19 -7.02 3.50
CA ALA A 414 -0.97 -7.19 4.73
C ALA A 414 -1.38 -8.65 4.90
N TYR A 415 -1.83 -9.29 3.81
CA TYR A 415 -2.13 -10.73 3.78
C TYR A 415 -0.89 -11.57 4.02
N PHE A 416 0.27 -11.15 3.51
CA PHE A 416 1.53 -11.83 3.77
C PHE A 416 1.89 -11.78 5.26
N LEU A 417 1.78 -10.62 5.91
CA LEU A 417 1.98 -10.52 7.36
C LEU A 417 1.00 -11.40 8.14
N CYS A 418 -0.28 -11.40 7.76
CA CYS A 418 -1.31 -12.25 8.39
C CYS A 418 -0.96 -13.74 8.28
N SER A 419 -0.49 -14.19 7.11
CA SER A 419 -0.10 -15.58 6.86
C SER A 419 1.00 -16.03 7.82
N ARG A 420 1.99 -15.18 8.10
CA ARG A 420 3.08 -15.50 9.03
C ARG A 420 2.58 -15.61 10.47
N PHE A 421 1.68 -14.73 10.91
CA PHE A 421 1.03 -14.86 12.22
C PHE A 421 0.25 -16.17 12.35
N LEU A 422 -0.49 -16.54 11.31
CA LEU A 422 -1.26 -17.79 11.26
C LEU A 422 -0.35 -19.02 11.29
N ILE A 423 0.73 -19.04 10.52
CA ILE A 423 1.71 -20.14 10.55
C ILE A 423 2.34 -20.28 11.94
N THR A 424 2.79 -19.17 12.53
CA THR A 424 3.36 -19.19 13.89
C THR A 424 2.35 -19.70 14.91
N ARG A 425 1.10 -19.23 14.85
CA ARG A 425 0.06 -19.69 15.78
C ARG A 425 -0.31 -21.16 15.56
N TRP A 426 -0.46 -21.58 14.31
CA TRP A 426 -0.75 -22.97 13.96
C TRP A 426 0.35 -23.91 14.47
N ARG A 427 1.62 -23.55 14.31
CA ARG A 427 2.75 -24.33 14.85
C ARG A 427 2.69 -24.47 16.36
N GLN A 428 2.28 -23.42 17.07
CA GLN A 428 2.16 -23.41 18.53
C GLN A 428 0.96 -24.24 19.03
N THR A 429 -0.21 -24.10 18.41
CA THR A 429 -1.45 -24.69 18.93
C THR A 429 -1.82 -26.00 18.27
N GLN A 430 -1.27 -26.28 17.09
CA GLN A 430 -1.67 -27.37 16.19
C GLN A 430 -3.17 -27.38 15.87
N GLU A 431 -3.83 -26.23 15.98
CA GLU A 431 -5.27 -26.12 15.76
C GLU A 431 -5.59 -26.10 14.26
N PRO A 432 -6.47 -26.99 13.75
CA PRO A 432 -6.77 -27.09 12.32
C PRO A 432 -7.39 -25.81 11.72
N SER A 433 -8.09 -25.01 12.52
CA SER A 433 -8.72 -23.76 12.10
C SER A 433 -7.68 -22.76 11.54
N HIS A 434 -6.54 -22.61 12.23
CA HIS A 434 -5.45 -21.74 11.78
C HIS A 434 -4.84 -22.22 10.48
N ARG A 435 -4.77 -23.55 10.26
CA ARG A 435 -4.28 -24.11 9.01
C ARG A 435 -5.21 -23.79 7.84
N LEU A 436 -6.52 -23.93 8.04
CA LEU A 436 -7.53 -23.56 7.04
C LEU A 436 -7.44 -22.06 6.69
N ASP A 437 -7.15 -21.21 7.68
CA ASP A 437 -6.96 -19.77 7.44
C ASP A 437 -5.70 -19.47 6.63
N VAL A 438 -4.61 -20.24 6.81
CA VAL A 438 -3.42 -20.15 5.92
C VAL A 438 -3.77 -20.56 4.50
N ASP A 439 -4.49 -21.67 4.31
CA ASP A 439 -4.88 -22.16 2.99
C ASP A 439 -5.82 -21.15 2.28
N LEU A 440 -6.67 -20.44 3.03
CA LEU A 440 -7.46 -19.31 2.53
C LEU A 440 -6.58 -18.17 2.01
N MET A 441 -5.53 -17.78 2.76
CA MET A 441 -4.59 -16.74 2.30
C MET A 441 -3.82 -17.17 1.06
N ILE A 442 -3.41 -18.44 0.96
CA ILE A 442 -2.77 -19.00 -0.24
C ILE A 442 -3.69 -18.88 -1.45
N THR A 443 -4.96 -19.25 -1.30
CA THR A 443 -5.98 -19.12 -2.36
C THR A 443 -6.18 -17.66 -2.78
N LEU A 444 -6.10 -16.72 -1.82
CA LEU A 444 -6.19 -15.30 -2.12
C LEU A 444 -4.99 -14.80 -2.93
N PHE A 445 -3.77 -15.25 -2.61
CA PHE A 445 -2.59 -14.93 -3.39
C PHE A 445 -2.66 -15.48 -4.82
N ASP A 446 -3.18 -16.69 -5.00
CA ASP A 446 -3.42 -17.26 -6.34
C ASP A 446 -4.33 -16.36 -7.15
N ARG A 447 -5.46 -15.93 -6.58
CA ARG A 447 -6.38 -15.02 -7.26
C ARG A 447 -5.73 -13.69 -7.62
N MET A 448 -4.95 -13.11 -6.70
CA MET A 448 -4.22 -11.86 -6.97
C MET A 448 -3.18 -12.05 -8.09
N SER A 449 -2.53 -13.21 -8.15
CA SER A 449 -1.58 -13.60 -9.18
C SER A 449 -2.27 -13.79 -10.54
N ASP A 450 -3.44 -14.43 -10.57
CA ASP A 450 -4.28 -14.58 -11.78
C ASP A 450 -4.70 -13.21 -12.34
N MET A 451 -4.89 -12.24 -11.45
CA MET A 451 -5.12 -10.84 -11.81
C MET A 451 -3.83 -10.09 -12.19
N GLY A 452 -2.68 -10.75 -12.34
CA GLY A 452 -1.41 -10.15 -12.77
C GLY A 452 -0.58 -9.52 -11.64
N THR A 453 -0.81 -9.86 -10.37
CA THR A 453 -0.01 -9.37 -9.23
C THR A 453 1.11 -10.35 -8.88
N VAL A 454 2.22 -10.28 -9.59
CA VAL A 454 3.40 -11.15 -9.39
C VAL A 454 3.94 -11.10 -7.94
N LEU A 455 3.84 -9.96 -7.25
CA LEU A 455 4.21 -9.84 -5.85
C LEU A 455 3.43 -10.82 -4.95
N ALA A 456 2.14 -11.04 -5.23
CA ALA A 456 1.32 -11.98 -4.47
C ALA A 456 1.81 -13.43 -4.64
N GLN A 457 2.22 -13.80 -5.86
CA GLN A 457 2.82 -15.10 -6.15
C GLN A 457 4.13 -15.31 -5.37
N ARG A 458 5.01 -14.30 -5.33
CA ARG A 458 6.24 -14.35 -4.53
C ARG A 458 5.95 -14.52 -3.03
N TYR A 459 4.96 -13.80 -2.51
CA TYR A 459 4.52 -13.98 -1.12
C TYR A 459 3.96 -15.37 -0.85
N LYS A 460 3.15 -15.93 -1.77
CA LYS A 460 2.66 -17.31 -1.67
C LYS A 460 3.81 -18.31 -1.58
N GLU A 461 4.81 -18.20 -2.46
CA GLU A 461 5.96 -19.10 -2.47
C GLU A 461 6.74 -19.08 -1.14
N ILE A 462 6.90 -17.89 -0.56
CA ILE A 462 7.53 -17.74 0.76
C ILE A 462 6.67 -18.40 1.84
N VAL A 463 5.35 -18.14 1.85
CA VAL A 463 4.41 -18.73 2.82
C VAL A 463 4.41 -20.26 2.73
N MET A 464 4.39 -20.83 1.52
CA MET A 464 4.44 -22.28 1.31
C MET A 464 5.76 -22.88 1.81
N ARG A 465 6.90 -22.23 1.50
CA ARG A 465 8.20 -22.68 2.02
C ARG A 465 8.26 -22.62 3.54
N GLU A 466 7.73 -21.56 4.15
CA GLU A 466 7.62 -21.46 5.60
C GLU A 466 6.73 -22.57 6.17
N LEU A 467 5.71 -23.02 5.45
CA LEU A 467 4.79 -24.06 5.88
C LEU A 467 5.40 -25.48 5.80
N ASP A 468 6.19 -25.73 4.76
CA ASP A 468 6.87 -27.00 4.50
C ASP A 468 8.09 -27.22 5.41
N ASN A 469 8.72 -26.15 5.87
CA ASN A 469 9.82 -26.24 6.83
C ASN A 469 9.32 -26.83 8.16
N HIS A 470 9.49 -28.13 8.36
CA HIS A 470 9.15 -28.90 9.58
C HIS A 470 10.10 -28.66 10.77
N GLY A 471 10.78 -27.51 10.83
CA GLY A 471 11.66 -27.21 11.95
C GLY A 471 10.90 -27.25 13.29
N PRO A 472 11.36 -28.03 14.29
CA PRO A 472 10.85 -27.92 15.64
C PRO A 472 11.11 -26.51 16.15
N THR A 473 10.31 -26.05 17.11
CA THR A 473 10.65 -24.90 17.95
C THR A 473 12.07 -25.08 18.50
N GLY A 474 13.04 -24.31 17.99
CA GLY A 474 14.41 -24.28 18.50
C GLY A 474 15.48 -24.61 17.47
N SER A 475 16.43 -23.68 17.30
CA SER A 475 17.68 -23.79 16.53
C SER A 475 17.61 -23.47 15.03
N LEU A 476 17.71 -22.18 14.72
CA LEU A 476 18.45 -21.70 13.54
C LEU A 476 19.95 -21.64 13.90
N ASN A 477 20.54 -22.80 14.24
CA ASN A 477 22.00 -22.91 14.24
C ASN A 477 22.48 -22.85 12.78
N HIS A 478 23.18 -21.77 12.46
CA HIS A 478 24.27 -21.67 11.51
C HIS A 478 24.22 -22.64 10.30
N LEU A 479 23.75 -22.15 9.16
CA LEU A 479 24.30 -22.61 7.87
C LEU A 479 25.60 -21.83 7.61
N PRO A 480 26.68 -22.50 7.20
CA PRO A 480 28.03 -21.96 7.20
C PRO A 480 28.19 -20.91 6.11
N ILE A 481 28.74 -19.76 6.52
CA ILE A 481 29.36 -18.81 5.61
C ILE A 481 30.61 -19.50 5.05
N GLY A 482 30.53 -19.97 3.82
CA GLY A 482 31.67 -20.45 3.06
C GLY A 482 32.09 -19.41 2.03
N GLY A 483 33.24 -18.78 2.27
CA GLY A 483 34.16 -18.23 1.27
C GLY A 483 33.74 -16.96 0.56
#